data_AF-A0AAV4XZW7-F1
#
_entry.id   AF-A0AAV4XZW7-F1
#
_cell.length_a   1.000
_cell.length_b   1.000
_cell.length_c   1.000
_cell.angle_alpha   90.00
_cell.angle_beta   90.00
_cell.angle_gamma   90.00
#
_symmetry.space_group_name_H-M   'P 1'
#
loop_
_entity.id
_entity.type
_entity.pdbx_description
1 polymer ?
#
loop_
_entity_poly.entity_id
_entity_poly.type
_entity_poly.pdbx_seq_one_letter_code
_entity_poly.pdbx_strand_id
1 'polypeptide(L)'
;MSGDGRLYTLRGSGTEQARNFDRMSNAKKAGMWLFHVGRPAGSEGNILPPDLDFSEGTEERPDGQPAPTCADTLLPCPHHSTCVDHPDRSGFCCVCKDDYFGNGRNCVEKRMNGKVSGSINDIPLQDADLHAYIVTEDGRTYTAVSRVPPGVGSDLQVLTPLGGIVGWLFAVSRSGAPNGFTITGGAFNRTVEVDFPQSGHHVYIEESFLGPDVFNYMRVQVKLRGSTPSVPVGSKIEVPDYEEEYTRVSQVSTFKSVFNQSE
;
A
#
# COMPACT_ATOMS: atom_id res chain seq x y z
N MET A 1 15.47 -20.81 12.16
CA MET A 1 16.28 -19.60 11.89
C MET A 1 17.55 -20.05 11.17
N SER A 2 17.85 -19.48 10.00
CA SER A 2 19.14 -19.73 9.35
C SER A 2 20.26 -19.16 10.25
N GLY A 3 21.41 -19.83 10.32
CA GLY A 3 22.52 -19.46 11.23
C GLY A 3 23.17 -18.10 10.96
N ASP A 4 22.71 -17.38 9.93
CA ASP A 4 23.19 -16.06 9.50
C ASP A 4 22.20 -14.90 9.79
N GLY A 5 21.07 -15.19 10.45
CA GLY A 5 20.08 -14.17 10.81
C GLY A 5 19.23 -13.63 9.64
N ARG A 6 19.36 -14.15 8.42
CA ARG A 6 18.52 -13.74 7.28
C ARG A 6 17.10 -14.30 7.43
N LEU A 7 16.11 -13.44 7.28
CA LEU A 7 14.69 -13.75 7.37
C LEU A 7 13.97 -13.20 6.13
N TYR A 8 12.97 -13.94 5.65
CA TYR A 8 12.00 -13.46 4.67
C TYR A 8 10.60 -13.67 5.22
N THR A 9 9.86 -12.58 5.36
CA THR A 9 8.50 -12.61 5.88
C THR A 9 7.53 -12.90 4.74
N LEU A 10 6.64 -13.86 4.95
CA LEU A 10 5.55 -14.11 4.03
C LEU A 10 4.57 -12.95 4.08
N ARG A 11 3.88 -12.65 2.97
CA ARG A 11 2.84 -11.62 2.94
C ARG A 11 1.76 -11.97 3.98
N GLY A 12 1.51 -11.07 4.93
CA GLY A 12 0.58 -11.29 6.05
C GLY A 12 1.24 -11.81 7.33
N SER A 13 2.56 -12.04 7.36
CA SER A 13 3.29 -12.39 8.59
C SER A 13 3.15 -11.27 9.62
N GLY A 14 2.88 -11.62 10.87
CA GLY A 14 2.67 -10.63 11.93
C GLY A 14 1.32 -9.91 11.86
N THR A 15 0.38 -10.40 11.05
CA THR A 15 -1.02 -9.94 11.00
C THR A 15 -1.97 -11.08 11.36
N GLU A 16 -3.27 -10.82 11.50
CA GLU A 16 -4.28 -11.88 11.62
C GLU A 16 -4.29 -12.85 10.43
N GLN A 17 -3.76 -12.44 9.27
CA GLN A 17 -3.65 -13.26 8.06
C GLN A 17 -2.69 -14.44 8.23
N ALA A 18 -1.78 -14.41 9.21
CA ALA A 18 -0.87 -15.52 9.47
C ALA A 18 -1.61 -16.83 9.79
N ARG A 19 -2.86 -16.75 10.28
CA ARG A 19 -3.73 -17.91 10.52
C ARG A 19 -4.17 -18.63 9.25
N ASN A 20 -4.03 -17.98 8.09
CA ASN A 20 -4.45 -18.49 6.79
C ASN A 20 -3.28 -19.02 5.95
N PHE A 21 -2.06 -19.12 6.52
CA PHE A 21 -0.88 -19.56 5.76
C PHE A 21 -0.94 -21.01 5.26
N ASP A 22 -1.76 -21.84 5.89
CA ASP A 22 -2.14 -23.18 5.45
C ASP A 22 -3.00 -23.17 4.17
N ARG A 23 -3.64 -22.04 3.87
CA ARG A 23 -4.59 -21.86 2.74
C ARG A 23 -4.08 -20.90 1.67
N MET A 24 -3.22 -19.96 2.06
CA MET A 24 -2.53 -19.04 1.17
C MET A 24 -1.33 -19.72 0.50
N SER A 25 -0.93 -19.22 -0.67
CA SER A 25 0.19 -19.76 -1.44
C SER A 25 0.68 -18.73 -2.44
N ASN A 26 1.97 -18.80 -2.78
CA ASN A 26 2.53 -18.15 -3.96
C ASN A 26 2.83 -19.16 -5.09
N ALA A 27 2.42 -20.42 -4.94
CA ALA A 27 2.78 -21.56 -5.79
C ALA A 27 1.55 -22.34 -6.33
N LYS A 28 0.39 -21.67 -6.47
CA LYS A 28 -0.91 -22.24 -6.92
C LYS A 28 -1.40 -23.47 -6.13
N LYS A 29 -0.84 -23.74 -4.93
CA LYS A 29 -1.30 -24.83 -4.06
C LYS A 29 -1.34 -24.38 -2.61
N ALA A 30 -2.53 -24.42 -2.02
CA ALA A 30 -2.78 -24.04 -0.63
C ALA A 30 -1.71 -24.58 0.33
N GLY A 31 -1.18 -23.69 1.18
CA GLY A 31 -0.18 -24.03 2.19
C GLY A 31 1.24 -24.19 1.65
N MET A 32 1.43 -24.20 0.34
CA MET A 32 2.76 -24.25 -0.26
C MET A 32 3.27 -22.85 -0.55
N TRP A 33 4.49 -22.60 -0.10
CA TRP A 33 5.22 -21.37 -0.37
C TRP A 33 6.55 -21.73 -1.00
N LEU A 34 6.73 -21.35 -2.26
CA LEU A 34 7.92 -21.67 -3.06
C LEU A 34 8.71 -20.40 -3.32
N PHE A 35 10.01 -20.45 -3.14
CA PHE A 35 10.89 -19.32 -3.43
C PHE A 35 12.21 -19.83 -4.01
N HIS A 36 12.77 -19.09 -4.96
CA HIS A 36 14.15 -19.30 -5.37
C HIS A 36 15.04 -18.62 -4.34
N VAL A 37 15.80 -19.41 -3.56
CA VAL A 37 16.73 -18.91 -2.54
C VAL A 37 18.16 -19.09 -3.04
N GLY A 38 18.93 -18.00 -3.19
CA GLY A 38 20.29 -18.05 -3.72
C GLY A 38 20.79 -16.69 -4.22
N ARG A 39 21.67 -16.68 -5.22
CA ARG A 39 22.03 -15.49 -6.02
C ARG A 39 21.36 -15.56 -7.39
N PRO A 40 20.04 -15.33 -7.49
CA PRO A 40 19.37 -15.35 -8.78
C PRO A 40 19.86 -14.19 -9.66
N ALA A 41 20.04 -14.46 -10.96
CA ALA A 41 20.50 -13.47 -11.92
C ALA A 41 19.43 -12.37 -12.09
N GLY A 42 19.80 -11.10 -11.90
CA GLY A 42 18.92 -9.94 -12.16
C GLY A 42 18.27 -9.29 -10.93
N SER A 43 18.43 -9.83 -9.72
CA SER A 43 17.89 -9.20 -8.49
C SER A 43 18.94 -8.99 -7.41
N GLU A 44 18.89 -7.86 -6.70
CA GLU A 44 19.72 -7.60 -5.52
C GLU A 44 19.28 -8.40 -4.26
N GLY A 45 18.23 -9.21 -4.36
CA GLY A 45 17.70 -10.04 -3.29
C GLY A 45 18.16 -11.50 -3.37
N ASN A 46 18.27 -12.15 -2.22
CA ASN A 46 18.58 -13.59 -2.16
C ASN A 46 17.36 -14.49 -2.39
N ILE A 47 16.18 -13.92 -2.64
CA ILE A 47 14.89 -14.61 -2.62
C ILE A 47 14.00 -14.04 -3.74
N LEU A 48 13.52 -14.90 -4.63
CA LEU A 48 12.54 -14.56 -5.67
C LEU A 48 11.28 -15.43 -5.55
N PRO A 49 10.08 -14.90 -5.90
CA PRO A 49 8.87 -15.70 -6.05
C PRO A 49 9.04 -16.74 -7.18
N PRO A 50 8.21 -17.79 -7.24
CA PRO A 50 8.36 -18.83 -8.24
C PRO A 50 8.04 -18.31 -9.63
N ASP A 51 8.72 -18.85 -10.64
CA ASP A 51 8.44 -18.58 -12.06
C ASP A 51 7.06 -19.17 -12.43
N LEU A 52 6.01 -18.41 -12.16
CA LEU A 52 4.64 -18.75 -12.52
C LEU A 52 4.07 -17.67 -13.42
N ASP A 53 3.64 -18.07 -14.62
CA ASP A 53 2.75 -17.25 -15.42
C ASP A 53 1.46 -17.03 -14.62
N PHE A 54 1.24 -15.78 -14.22
CA PHE A 54 -0.01 -15.27 -13.65
C PHE A 54 -1.08 -15.18 -14.75
N SER A 55 -1.37 -16.31 -15.39
CA SER A 55 -2.66 -16.52 -16.02
C SER A 55 -3.66 -16.71 -14.88
N GLU A 56 -4.45 -15.67 -14.59
CA GLU A 56 -5.73 -15.83 -13.88
C GLU A 56 -6.58 -16.83 -14.66
N GLY A 57 -6.58 -18.08 -14.24
CA GLY A 57 -7.38 -19.10 -14.90
C GLY A 57 -6.92 -20.51 -14.56
N THR A 58 -7.90 -21.30 -14.15
CA THR A 58 -7.90 -22.76 -14.08
C THR A 58 -6.93 -23.41 -13.09
N GLU A 59 -7.40 -23.56 -11.85
CA GLU A 59 -7.11 -24.78 -11.09
C GLU A 59 -7.77 -25.94 -11.85
N GLU A 60 -7.02 -26.67 -12.69
CA GLU A 60 -7.46 -27.98 -13.17
C GLU A 60 -7.42 -28.95 -11.99
N ARG A 61 -8.59 -29.22 -11.38
CA ARG A 61 -8.76 -30.31 -10.42
C ARG A 61 -8.93 -31.63 -11.16
N PRO A 62 -8.18 -32.68 -10.81
CA PRO A 62 -8.52 -34.03 -11.22
C PRO A 62 -9.76 -34.51 -10.44
N ASP A 63 -10.60 -35.27 -11.15
CA ASP A 63 -11.84 -35.94 -10.74
C ASP A 63 -13.10 -35.07 -10.62
N GLY A 64 -14.17 -35.54 -11.28
CA GLY A 64 -15.48 -34.90 -11.47
C GLY A 64 -16.33 -34.72 -10.20
N GLN A 65 -15.74 -34.13 -9.17
CA GLN A 65 -16.46 -33.55 -8.04
C GLN A 65 -16.97 -32.15 -8.41
N PRO A 66 -18.22 -31.80 -8.06
CA PRO A 66 -18.71 -30.44 -8.24
C PRO A 66 -17.80 -29.47 -7.49
N ALA A 67 -17.57 -28.29 -8.08
CA ALA A 67 -16.77 -27.26 -7.45
C ALA A 67 -17.36 -26.91 -6.07
N PRO A 68 -16.53 -26.79 -5.02
CA PRO A 68 -17.02 -26.54 -3.68
C PRO A 68 -17.71 -25.17 -3.62
N THR A 69 -18.83 -25.11 -2.90
CA THR A 69 -19.56 -23.86 -2.63
C THR A 69 -19.16 -23.27 -1.28
N CYS A 70 -19.62 -22.05 -1.01
CA CYS A 70 -19.52 -21.42 0.30
C CYS A 70 -20.13 -22.28 1.42
N ALA A 71 -21.23 -22.98 1.13
CA ALA A 71 -21.93 -23.81 2.12
C ALA A 71 -21.20 -25.12 2.41
N ASP A 72 -20.50 -25.67 1.42
CA ASP A 72 -19.81 -26.96 1.53
C ASP A 72 -18.40 -26.84 2.13
N THR A 73 -17.90 -25.61 2.29
CA THR A 73 -16.52 -25.34 2.70
C THR A 73 -16.48 -24.79 4.13
N LEU A 74 -15.74 -25.45 5.02
CA LEU A 74 -15.53 -24.96 6.38
C LEU A 74 -14.60 -23.73 6.38
N LEU A 75 -15.13 -22.58 6.81
CA LEU A 75 -14.42 -21.29 6.84
C LEU A 75 -13.86 -20.91 5.46
N PRO A 76 -14.72 -20.67 4.45
CA PRO A 76 -14.28 -20.49 3.06
C PRO A 76 -13.44 -19.23 2.86
N CYS A 77 -13.67 -18.21 3.69
CA CYS A 77 -13.10 -16.88 3.56
C CYS A 77 -12.61 -16.31 4.91
N PRO A 78 -11.58 -15.45 4.90
CA PRO A 78 -11.11 -14.72 6.09
C PRO A 78 -12.19 -13.86 6.76
N HIS A 79 -11.98 -13.55 8.04
CA HIS A 79 -12.95 -12.84 8.90
C HIS A 79 -13.50 -11.51 8.32
N HIS A 80 -12.66 -10.74 7.62
CA HIS A 80 -13.02 -9.43 7.03
C HIS A 80 -13.51 -9.51 5.58
N SER A 81 -13.97 -10.69 5.18
CA SER A 81 -14.52 -10.95 3.85
C SER A 81 -15.79 -11.79 3.92
N THR A 82 -16.55 -11.75 2.84
CA THR A 82 -17.78 -12.52 2.63
C THR A 82 -17.54 -13.51 1.50
N CYS A 83 -18.00 -14.74 1.69
CA CYS A 83 -17.97 -15.75 0.64
C CYS A 83 -19.15 -15.54 -0.32
N VAL A 84 -18.88 -15.55 -1.62
CA VAL A 84 -19.87 -15.40 -2.68
C VAL A 84 -19.71 -16.54 -3.68
N ASP A 85 -20.76 -17.35 -3.84
CA ASP A 85 -20.80 -18.41 -4.85
C ASP A 85 -20.90 -17.82 -6.25
N HIS A 86 -20.14 -18.39 -7.19
CA HIS A 86 -20.12 -18.02 -8.60
C HIS A 86 -20.76 -19.12 -9.46
N PRO A 87 -22.06 -18.98 -9.78
CA PRO A 87 -22.79 -19.99 -10.57
C PRO A 87 -22.28 -20.09 -12.01
N ASP A 88 -21.56 -19.08 -12.51
CA ASP A 88 -21.01 -18.97 -13.86
C ASP A 88 -19.60 -19.58 -14.03
N ARG A 89 -18.82 -19.70 -12.95
CA ARG A 89 -17.42 -20.15 -12.98
C ARG A 89 -17.12 -21.42 -12.19
N SER A 90 -18.17 -22.09 -11.67
CA SER A 90 -18.07 -23.26 -10.79
C SER A 90 -17.09 -23.04 -9.62
N GLY A 91 -17.58 -22.47 -8.51
CA GLY A 91 -16.80 -22.26 -7.28
C GLY A 91 -17.30 -21.05 -6.48
N PHE A 92 -16.48 -20.56 -5.55
CA PHE A 92 -16.76 -19.33 -4.78
C PHE A 92 -15.56 -18.38 -4.76
N CYS A 93 -15.83 -17.09 -4.52
CA CYS A 93 -14.82 -16.07 -4.25
C CYS A 93 -15.04 -15.45 -2.88
N CYS A 94 -13.97 -14.86 -2.34
CA CYS A 94 -14.06 -14.00 -1.17
C CYS A 94 -14.11 -12.55 -1.65
N VAL A 95 -14.95 -11.73 -1.03
CA VAL A 95 -15.06 -10.29 -1.30
C VAL A 95 -14.87 -9.57 0.04
N CYS A 96 -14.02 -8.55 0.10
CA CYS A 96 -13.85 -7.78 1.33
C CYS A 96 -15.17 -7.10 1.74
N LYS A 97 -15.42 -7.01 3.05
CA LYS A 97 -16.57 -6.27 3.59
C LYS A 97 -16.47 -4.78 3.28
N ASP A 98 -17.57 -4.05 3.41
CA ASP A 98 -17.70 -2.64 2.99
C ASP A 98 -16.66 -1.68 3.60
N ASP A 99 -16.17 -1.91 4.82
CA ASP A 99 -15.12 -1.07 5.44
C ASP A 99 -13.68 -1.50 5.11
N TYR A 100 -13.54 -2.53 4.28
CA TYR A 100 -12.26 -3.14 3.95
C TYR A 100 -11.94 -3.06 2.46
N PHE A 101 -10.65 -3.05 2.15
CA PHE A 101 -10.09 -3.01 0.81
C PHE A 101 -9.16 -4.20 0.57
N GLY A 102 -9.21 -4.77 -0.63
CA GLY A 102 -8.27 -5.81 -1.06
C GLY A 102 -8.93 -6.87 -1.94
N ASN A 103 -8.32 -8.05 -2.00
CA ASN A 103 -8.69 -9.11 -2.94
C ASN A 103 -9.58 -10.21 -2.33
N GLY A 104 -10.26 -9.90 -1.23
CA GLY A 104 -11.10 -10.84 -0.49
C GLY A 104 -10.35 -11.88 0.35
N ARG A 105 -9.12 -12.24 -0.02
CA ARG A 105 -8.22 -13.08 0.79
C ARG A 105 -7.37 -12.24 1.75
N ASN A 106 -7.04 -11.01 1.36
CA ASN A 106 -6.37 -10.03 2.19
C ASN A 106 -7.23 -8.77 2.19
N CYS A 107 -7.77 -8.41 3.35
CA CYS A 107 -8.68 -7.30 3.51
C CYS A 107 -8.12 -6.37 4.59
N VAL A 108 -7.81 -5.14 4.21
CA VAL A 108 -7.27 -4.09 5.09
C VAL A 108 -8.32 -3.02 5.33
N GLU A 109 -8.34 -2.41 6.50
CA GLU A 109 -9.29 -1.35 6.77
C GLU A 109 -9.03 -0.15 5.86
N LYS A 110 -10.08 0.57 5.44
CA LYS A 110 -10.00 1.79 4.64
C LYS A 110 -9.50 3.00 5.45
N ARG A 111 -8.49 2.77 6.29
CA ARG A 111 -7.87 3.74 7.20
C ARG A 111 -6.36 3.53 7.27
N MET A 112 -5.65 4.64 7.37
CA MET A 112 -4.21 4.66 7.61
C MET A 112 -3.87 5.60 8.75
N ASN A 113 -2.94 5.16 9.61
CA ASN A 113 -2.48 5.93 10.76
C ASN A 113 -0.96 6.05 10.74
N GLY A 114 -0.45 7.21 11.12
CA GLY A 114 0.98 7.44 11.15
C GLY A 114 1.41 8.58 12.06
N LYS A 115 2.72 8.72 12.16
CA LYS A 115 3.38 9.83 12.86
C LYS A 115 4.23 10.62 11.88
N VAL A 116 4.19 11.94 12.02
CA VAL A 116 5.01 12.89 11.26
C VAL A 116 5.97 13.56 12.23
N SER A 117 7.26 13.42 11.96
CA SER A 117 8.34 13.96 12.80
C SER A 117 9.36 14.72 11.95
N GLY A 118 10.18 15.56 12.58
CA GLY A 118 11.29 16.25 11.91
C GLY A 118 11.27 17.76 12.12
N SER A 119 11.66 18.54 11.11
CA SER A 119 11.72 20.00 11.18
C SER A 119 11.43 20.64 9.83
N ILE A 120 10.54 21.63 9.82
CA ILE A 120 10.25 22.47 8.65
C ILE A 120 10.38 23.92 9.07
N ASN A 121 11.06 24.75 8.28
CA ASN A 121 11.28 26.17 8.60
C ASN A 121 11.91 26.36 10.00
N ASP A 122 12.86 25.47 10.35
CA ASP A 122 13.51 25.37 11.67
C ASP A 122 12.56 25.15 12.87
N ILE A 123 11.30 24.81 12.61
CA ILE A 123 10.28 24.52 13.61
C ILE A 123 10.12 22.99 13.73
N PRO A 124 10.38 22.41 14.92
CA PRO A 124 10.33 20.97 15.12
C PRO A 124 8.89 20.44 15.15
N LEU A 125 8.68 19.31 14.49
CA LEU A 125 7.46 18.49 14.52
C LEU A 125 7.67 17.31 15.47
N GLN A 126 7.01 17.34 16.64
CA GLN A 126 7.11 16.32 17.68
C GLN A 126 5.97 15.30 17.54
N ASP A 127 6.12 14.34 16.63
CA ASP A 127 5.16 13.25 16.41
C ASP A 127 3.71 13.73 16.20
N ALA A 128 3.53 14.64 15.24
CA ALA A 128 2.21 15.00 14.73
C ALA A 128 1.48 13.75 14.21
N ASP A 129 0.15 13.68 14.36
CA ASP A 129 -0.62 12.53 13.87
C ASP A 129 -0.95 12.69 12.40
N LEU A 130 -0.75 11.64 11.62
CA LEU A 130 -1.30 11.49 10.29
C LEU A 130 -2.43 10.47 10.33
N HIS A 131 -3.61 10.88 9.87
CA HIS A 131 -4.77 10.02 9.67
C HIS A 131 -5.25 10.13 8.24
N ALA A 132 -5.51 9.00 7.59
CA ALA A 132 -6.14 8.97 6.29
C ALA A 132 -7.38 8.07 6.28
N TYR A 133 -8.42 8.52 5.58
CA TYR A 133 -9.64 7.78 5.30
C TYR A 133 -9.82 7.61 3.79
N ILE A 134 -10.21 6.41 3.36
CA ILE A 134 -10.27 6.03 1.95
C ILE A 134 -11.72 5.73 1.55
N VAL A 135 -12.18 6.37 0.49
CA VAL A 135 -13.47 6.13 -0.16
C VAL A 135 -13.20 5.37 -1.46
N THR A 136 -13.44 4.07 -1.44
CA THR A 136 -13.05 3.18 -2.55
C THR A 136 -14.01 3.22 -3.73
N GLU A 137 -15.21 3.76 -3.57
CA GLU A 137 -16.22 3.82 -4.65
C GLU A 137 -15.75 4.69 -5.81
N ASP A 138 -15.10 5.81 -5.51
CA ASP A 138 -14.59 6.78 -6.49
C ASP A 138 -13.10 7.09 -6.32
N GLY A 139 -12.41 6.39 -5.42
CA GLY A 139 -10.97 6.51 -5.22
C GLY A 139 -10.53 7.74 -4.42
N ARG A 140 -11.48 8.49 -3.83
CA ARG A 140 -11.15 9.66 -3.00
C ARG A 140 -10.45 9.25 -1.71
N THR A 141 -9.48 10.05 -1.32
CA THR A 141 -8.77 9.89 -0.05
C THR A 141 -8.75 11.22 0.69
N TYR A 142 -8.87 11.14 2.01
CA TYR A 142 -8.81 12.30 2.89
C TYR A 142 -7.68 12.07 3.86
N THR A 143 -6.66 12.93 3.85
CA THR A 143 -5.52 12.85 4.75
C THR A 143 -5.48 14.11 5.62
N ALA A 144 -5.36 13.91 6.93
CA ALA A 144 -5.23 14.97 7.92
C ALA A 144 -3.94 14.78 8.71
N VAL A 145 -3.17 15.87 8.84
CA VAL A 145 -2.04 15.95 9.77
C VAL A 145 -2.44 16.88 10.91
N SER A 146 -2.42 16.38 12.14
CA SER A 146 -2.88 17.10 13.34
C SER A 146 -1.79 17.19 14.40
N ARG A 147 -2.00 18.06 15.41
CA ARG A 147 -0.97 18.43 16.41
C ARG A 147 0.28 19.06 15.77
N VAL A 148 0.08 19.76 14.65
CA VAL A 148 1.11 20.54 13.97
C VAL A 148 1.36 21.85 14.73
N PRO A 149 2.62 22.28 14.92
CA PRO A 149 2.92 23.58 15.52
C PRO A 149 2.29 24.74 14.71
N PRO A 150 1.67 25.74 15.38
CA PRO A 150 0.99 26.83 14.68
C PRO A 150 1.86 27.60 13.67
N GLY A 151 3.17 27.69 13.91
CA GLY A 151 4.10 28.42 13.05
C GLY A 151 4.35 27.79 11.68
N VAL A 152 3.97 26.52 11.47
CA VAL A 152 4.12 25.83 10.17
C VAL A 152 2.81 25.25 9.65
N GLY A 153 1.71 25.39 10.39
CA GLY A 153 0.42 24.77 10.05
C GLY A 153 -0.11 25.17 8.67
N SER A 154 -0.01 26.46 8.32
CA SER A 154 -0.43 26.95 7.00
C SER A 154 0.55 26.53 5.91
N ASP A 155 1.85 26.60 6.21
CA ASP A 155 2.91 26.27 5.27
C ASP A 155 2.89 24.80 4.86
N LEU A 156 2.62 23.86 5.77
CA LEU A 156 2.56 22.43 5.44
C LEU A 156 1.47 22.06 4.43
N GLN A 157 0.49 22.94 4.17
CA GLN A 157 -0.55 22.67 3.17
C GLN A 157 0.01 22.55 1.75
N VAL A 158 1.20 23.08 1.45
CA VAL A 158 1.84 22.90 0.14
C VAL A 158 2.44 21.50 -0.05
N LEU A 159 2.56 20.71 1.02
CA LEU A 159 3.10 19.34 0.98
C LEU A 159 2.03 18.32 0.62
N THR A 160 1.38 18.53 -0.53
CA THR A 160 0.38 17.60 -1.09
C THR A 160 0.86 16.15 -1.27
N PRO A 161 2.17 15.85 -1.45
CA PRO A 161 2.63 14.46 -1.55
C PRO A 161 2.35 13.60 -0.31
N LEU A 162 2.12 14.20 0.87
CA LEU A 162 1.71 13.49 2.10
C LEU A 162 0.34 12.84 1.96
N GLY A 163 -0.56 13.45 1.20
CA GLY A 163 -1.90 12.92 0.92
C GLY A 163 -1.92 12.07 -0.36
N GLY A 164 -1.24 12.52 -1.41
CA GLY A 164 -1.32 11.92 -2.75
C GLY A 164 -0.97 10.43 -2.81
N ILE A 165 -0.01 9.99 -2.01
CA ILE A 165 0.41 8.57 -1.98
C ILE A 165 -0.68 7.62 -1.50
N VAL A 166 -1.61 8.08 -0.67
CA VAL A 166 -2.77 7.29 -0.26
C VAL A 166 -3.68 7.06 -1.46
N GLY A 167 -3.83 8.07 -2.32
CA GLY A 167 -4.54 7.95 -3.59
C GLY A 167 -3.91 6.88 -4.49
N TRP A 168 -2.59 6.89 -4.66
CA TRP A 168 -1.88 5.86 -5.44
C TRP A 168 -2.03 4.45 -4.84
N LEU A 169 -1.94 4.32 -3.51
CA LEU A 169 -2.10 3.04 -2.83
C LEU A 169 -3.47 2.40 -3.07
N PHE A 170 -4.53 3.21 -3.00
CA PHE A 170 -5.91 2.75 -3.04
C PHE A 170 -6.66 3.14 -4.32
N ALA A 171 -5.94 3.49 -5.38
CA ALA A 171 -6.51 3.90 -6.65
C ALA A 171 -7.49 2.86 -7.19
N VAL A 172 -8.59 3.33 -7.79
CA VAL A 172 -9.53 2.48 -8.51
C VAL A 172 -8.84 1.95 -9.76
N SER A 173 -8.71 0.63 -9.85
CA SER A 173 -8.10 -0.03 -11.01
C SER A 173 -8.98 0.20 -12.25
N ARG A 174 -8.36 0.70 -13.32
CA ARG A 174 -8.96 0.78 -14.65
C ARG A 174 -8.19 -0.14 -15.59
N SER A 175 -8.91 -0.88 -16.43
CA SER A 175 -8.31 -1.74 -17.46
C SER A 175 -7.32 -2.79 -16.91
N GLY A 176 -7.51 -3.23 -15.65
CA GLY A 176 -6.65 -4.22 -15.00
C GLY A 176 -5.31 -3.68 -14.46
N ALA A 177 -5.07 -2.37 -14.52
CA ALA A 177 -3.84 -1.77 -13.96
C ALA A 177 -3.83 -1.90 -12.42
N PRO A 178 -2.78 -2.49 -11.81
CA PRO A 178 -2.74 -2.64 -10.36
C PRO A 178 -2.43 -1.30 -9.67
N ASN A 179 -3.11 -1.03 -8.56
CA ASN A 179 -2.76 0.10 -7.68
C ASN A 179 -1.57 -0.22 -6.77
N GLY A 180 -1.12 0.80 -6.03
CA GLY A 180 0.05 0.69 -5.16
C GLY A 180 -0.08 -0.38 -4.08
N PHE A 181 -1.27 -0.57 -3.49
CA PHE A 181 -1.47 -1.62 -2.48
C PHE A 181 -1.38 -3.03 -3.08
N THR A 182 -1.91 -3.23 -4.29
CA THR A 182 -1.77 -4.51 -5.00
C THR A 182 -0.29 -4.83 -5.27
N ILE A 183 0.49 -3.82 -5.67
CA ILE A 183 1.93 -3.95 -5.99
C ILE A 183 2.77 -4.20 -4.73
N THR A 184 2.55 -3.45 -3.67
CA THR A 184 3.46 -3.39 -2.50
C THR A 184 2.96 -4.15 -1.28
N GLY A 185 1.67 -4.50 -1.24
CA GLY A 185 1.00 -4.92 -0.01
C GLY A 185 0.97 -3.83 1.07
N GLY A 186 1.23 -2.57 0.69
CA GLY A 186 1.30 -1.45 1.61
C GLY A 186 2.58 -1.39 2.45
N ALA A 187 3.58 -2.22 2.16
CA ALA A 187 4.87 -2.21 2.85
C ALA A 187 6.00 -1.78 1.88
N PHE A 188 6.47 -0.55 2.02
CA PHE A 188 7.49 0.04 1.15
C PHE A 188 8.08 1.30 1.77
N ASN A 189 9.25 1.69 1.31
CA ASN A 189 9.83 2.99 1.63
C ASN A 189 9.62 3.95 0.45
N ARG A 190 9.34 5.21 0.75
CA ARG A 190 9.21 6.28 -0.23
C ARG A 190 10.07 7.46 0.18
N THR A 191 10.76 8.02 -0.79
CA THR A 191 11.53 9.26 -0.64
C THR A 191 10.99 10.25 -1.66
N VAL A 192 10.66 11.45 -1.20
CA VAL A 192 10.16 12.54 -2.03
C VAL A 192 11.03 13.77 -1.81
N GLU A 193 11.37 14.42 -2.90
CA GLU A 193 11.98 15.75 -2.90
C GLU A 193 10.95 16.73 -3.47
N VAL A 194 10.72 17.84 -2.78
CA VAL A 194 9.81 18.90 -3.20
C VAL A 194 10.61 20.18 -3.32
N ASP A 195 10.76 20.65 -4.56
CA ASP A 195 11.45 21.90 -4.89
C ASP A 195 10.45 23.04 -5.08
N PHE A 196 10.78 24.23 -4.57
CA PHE A 196 10.04 25.48 -4.82
C PHE A 196 10.97 26.48 -5.53
N PRO A 197 11.18 26.35 -6.86
CA PRO A 197 12.24 27.05 -7.57
C PRO A 197 12.19 28.57 -7.46
N GLN A 198 10.98 29.14 -7.44
CA GLN A 198 10.79 30.60 -7.35
C GLN A 198 11.26 31.19 -6.01
N SER A 199 11.30 30.38 -4.96
CA SER A 199 11.63 30.81 -3.59
C SER A 199 12.95 30.20 -3.08
N GLY A 200 13.48 29.18 -3.76
CA GLY A 200 14.66 28.43 -3.34
C GLY A 200 14.40 27.47 -2.16
N HIS A 201 13.16 27.30 -1.72
CA HIS A 201 12.80 26.34 -0.68
C HIS A 201 12.86 24.90 -1.21
N HIS A 202 13.18 23.97 -0.33
CA HIS A 202 13.30 22.55 -0.65
C HIS A 202 12.94 21.70 0.58
N VAL A 203 12.18 20.62 0.36
CA VAL A 203 11.76 19.67 1.39
C VAL A 203 12.10 18.25 0.98
N TYR A 204 12.68 17.49 1.91
CA TYR A 204 12.78 16.04 1.81
C TYR A 204 11.73 15.38 2.71
N ILE A 205 11.02 14.42 2.15
CA ILE A 205 10.04 13.58 2.83
C ILE A 205 10.53 12.13 2.75
N GLU A 206 10.77 11.52 3.90
CA GLU A 206 11.09 10.10 4.01
C GLU A 206 9.94 9.37 4.70
N GLU A 207 9.34 8.41 4.00
CA GLU A 207 8.16 7.68 4.47
C GLU A 207 8.47 6.17 4.52
N SER A 208 8.16 5.55 5.65
CA SER A 208 8.23 4.10 5.84
C SER A 208 6.82 3.56 6.08
N PHE A 209 6.26 2.95 5.04
CA PHE A 209 5.00 2.24 5.12
C PHE A 209 5.28 0.82 5.60
N LEU A 210 4.69 0.44 6.73
CA LEU A 210 4.99 -0.81 7.43
C LEU A 210 4.03 -1.94 7.03
N GLY A 211 3.07 -1.66 6.15
CA GLY A 211 1.97 -2.56 5.84
C GLY A 211 0.86 -2.54 6.91
N PRO A 212 -0.07 -3.50 6.80
CA PRO A 212 -1.11 -3.71 7.79
C PRO A 212 -0.52 -4.26 9.10
N ASP A 213 -0.98 -3.74 10.24
CA ASP A 213 -0.66 -4.30 11.56
C ASP A 213 -1.55 -5.52 11.92
N VAL A 214 -1.41 -6.03 13.15
CA VAL A 214 -2.22 -7.16 13.66
C VAL A 214 -3.73 -6.87 13.65
N PHE A 215 -4.13 -5.60 13.63
CA PHE A 215 -5.53 -5.20 13.56
C PHE A 215 -5.95 -4.81 12.14
N ASN A 216 -5.10 -5.08 11.14
CA ASN A 216 -5.28 -4.71 9.73
C ASN A 216 -5.32 -3.20 9.47
N TYR A 217 -4.76 -2.38 10.37
CA TYR A 217 -4.56 -0.95 10.10
C TYR A 217 -3.28 -0.72 9.33
N MET A 218 -3.35 0.11 8.29
CA MET A 218 -2.16 0.59 7.59
C MET A 218 -1.35 1.54 8.47
N ARG A 219 -0.04 1.31 8.56
CA ARG A 219 0.89 2.14 9.35
C ARG A 219 1.92 2.83 8.48
N VAL A 220 2.16 4.11 8.75
CA VAL A 220 3.22 4.89 8.12
C VAL A 220 4.01 5.70 9.15
N GLN A 221 5.32 5.80 8.95
CA GLN A 221 6.19 6.74 9.67
C GLN A 221 6.73 7.75 8.67
N VAL A 222 6.62 9.04 8.98
CA VAL A 222 7.03 10.13 8.10
C VAL A 222 8.08 10.98 8.81
N LYS A 223 9.16 11.28 8.10
CA LYS A 223 10.19 12.25 8.49
C LYS A 223 10.26 13.38 7.49
N LEU A 224 10.15 14.61 7.99
CA LEU A 224 10.21 15.84 7.20
C LEU A 224 11.49 16.62 7.54
N ARG A 225 12.18 17.11 6.52
CA ARG A 225 13.30 18.05 6.69
C ARG A 225 13.31 19.10 5.58
N GLY A 226 13.67 20.33 5.92
CA GLY A 226 13.88 21.40 4.94
C GLY A 226 13.04 22.64 5.23
N SER A 227 12.63 23.34 4.18
CA SER A 227 11.86 24.57 4.28
C SER A 227 10.79 24.66 3.21
N THR A 228 9.73 25.40 3.50
CA THR A 228 8.61 25.70 2.59
C THR A 228 8.42 27.21 2.51
N PRO A 229 7.88 27.74 1.39
CA PRO A 229 7.42 29.11 1.34
C PRO A 229 6.37 29.38 2.42
N SER A 230 6.34 30.61 2.94
CA SER A 230 5.33 31.00 3.93
C SER A 230 3.97 31.20 3.26
N VAL A 231 2.95 30.55 3.81
CA VAL A 231 1.57 30.64 3.36
C VAL A 231 0.79 31.47 4.38
N PRO A 232 0.21 32.62 4.00
CA PRO A 232 -0.55 33.44 4.93
C PRO A 232 -1.75 32.68 5.51
N VAL A 233 -1.96 32.81 6.82
CA VAL A 233 -3.06 32.15 7.53
C VAL A 233 -4.41 32.55 6.92
N GLY A 234 -5.25 31.56 6.65
CA GLY A 234 -6.56 31.76 6.01
C GLY A 234 -6.52 31.77 4.48
N SER A 235 -5.34 31.69 3.86
CA SER A 235 -5.23 31.46 2.41
C SER A 235 -5.77 30.08 2.04
N LYS A 236 -6.21 29.94 0.80
CA LYS A 236 -6.58 28.66 0.19
C LYS A 236 -5.56 28.31 -0.86
N ILE A 237 -5.07 27.09 -0.82
CA ILE A 237 -4.23 26.52 -1.87
C ILE A 237 -5.15 25.70 -2.77
N GLU A 238 -5.13 26.00 -4.05
CA GLU A 238 -5.85 25.25 -5.08
C GLU A 238 -4.82 24.48 -5.90
N VAL A 239 -5.03 23.18 -6.01
CA VAL A 239 -4.24 22.30 -6.87
C VAL A 239 -5.18 21.78 -7.95
N PRO A 240 -4.95 22.15 -9.23
CA PRO A 240 -5.78 21.67 -10.32
C PRO A 240 -5.60 20.16 -10.51
N ASP A 241 -6.52 19.55 -11.24
CA ASP A 241 -6.40 18.15 -11.64
C ASP A 241 -5.07 17.93 -12.39
N TYR A 242 -4.38 16.84 -12.05
CA TYR A 242 -3.11 16.49 -12.64
C TYR A 242 -2.98 14.98 -12.84
N GLU A 243 -2.08 14.59 -13.72
CA GLU A 243 -1.69 13.21 -13.94
C GLU A 243 -0.24 13.01 -13.47
N GLU A 244 0.00 11.85 -12.85
CA GLU A 244 1.32 11.47 -12.37
C GLU A 244 1.68 10.09 -12.91
N GLU A 245 2.82 9.98 -13.61
CA GLU A 245 3.28 8.73 -14.20
C GLU A 245 4.27 8.02 -13.27
N TYR A 246 3.95 6.78 -12.90
CA TYR A 246 4.79 5.92 -12.07
C TYR A 246 5.51 4.89 -12.94
N THR A 247 6.80 5.12 -13.21
CA THR A 247 7.61 4.21 -14.01
C THR A 247 8.36 3.22 -13.11
N ARG A 248 8.24 1.92 -13.39
CA ARG A 248 9.10 0.90 -12.77
C ARG A 248 10.49 0.96 -13.39
N VAL A 249 11.49 1.34 -12.61
CA VAL A 249 12.87 1.59 -13.10
C VAL A 249 13.86 0.48 -12.75
N SER A 250 13.48 -0.49 -11.92
CA SER A 250 14.33 -1.63 -11.59
C SER A 250 13.52 -2.92 -11.44
N GLN A 251 14.21 -4.07 -11.53
CA GLN A 251 13.60 -5.37 -11.24
C GLN A 251 13.18 -5.48 -9.76
N VAL A 252 13.83 -4.74 -8.86
CA VAL A 252 13.54 -4.67 -7.41
C VAL A 252 12.43 -3.64 -7.14
N SER A 253 11.24 -3.88 -7.71
CA SER A 253 9.99 -3.11 -7.50
C SER A 253 10.16 -1.61 -7.20
N THR A 254 11.10 -0.94 -7.86
CA THR A 254 11.42 0.47 -7.62
C THR A 254 10.62 1.28 -8.62
N PHE A 255 9.81 2.19 -8.11
CA PHE A 255 9.02 3.10 -8.92
C PHE A 255 9.59 4.51 -8.76
N LYS A 256 9.64 5.24 -9.86
CA LYS A 256 9.96 6.67 -9.89
C LYS A 256 8.81 7.41 -10.56
N SER A 257 8.57 8.60 -10.05
CA SER A 257 7.66 9.57 -10.62
C SER A 257 8.33 10.94 -10.50
N VAL A 258 8.06 11.81 -11.48
CA VAL A 258 8.39 13.22 -11.43
C VAL A 258 7.11 13.98 -11.76
N PHE A 259 6.67 14.83 -10.84
CA PHE A 259 5.54 15.71 -11.04
C PHE A 259 6.05 17.15 -11.11
N ASN A 260 5.73 17.83 -12.21
CA ASN A 260 6.02 19.25 -12.39
C ASN A 260 4.69 19.99 -12.48
N GLN A 261 4.43 20.86 -11.51
CA GLN A 261 3.31 21.79 -11.62
C GLN A 261 3.75 22.94 -12.54
N SER A 262 3.20 22.97 -13.75
CA SER A 262 3.34 24.12 -14.66
C SER A 262 2.26 25.13 -14.35
N GLU A 263 2.63 26.43 -14.35
CA GLU A 263 1.68 27.55 -14.26
C GLU A 263 0.73 27.61 -15.46
#